data_AF-A0A9E0ZK19-F1
#
_entry.id   AF-A0A9E0ZK19-F1
#
_cell.length_a   1.000
_cell.length_b   1.000
_cell.length_c   1.000
_cell.angle_alpha   90.00
_cell.angle_beta   90.00
_cell.angle_gamma   90.00
#
_symmetry.space_group_name_H-M   'P 1'
#
loop_
_entity.id
_entity.type
_entity.pdbx_description
1 polymer ?
#
loop_
_entity_poly.entity_id
_entity_poly.type
_entity_poly.pdbx_seq_one_letter_code
_entity_poly.pdbx_strand_id
1 'polypeptide(L)' 'MYKDPLQGKREGQYALYIAGRKSGYRLLIVPVDADGNEWKEKDRNVVYNSTKVIIAWEVSNHYE' A
#
# COMPACT_ATOMS: atom_id res chain seq x y z
N MET A 1 -7.95 -1.22 -6.35
CA MET A 1 -7.19 -1.40 -5.09
C MET A 1 -7.12 -0.05 -4.39
N TYR A 2 -7.82 0.11 -3.26
CA TYR A 2 -7.95 1.39 -2.56
C TYR A 2 -6.76 1.55 -1.60
N LYS A 3 -6.02 2.65 -1.73
CA LYS A 3 -5.00 3.08 -0.77
C LYS A 3 -5.65 4.14 0.10
N ASP A 4 -5.67 3.91 1.41
CA ASP A 4 -6.17 4.88 2.37
C ASP A 4 -5.01 5.49 3.17
N PRO A 5 -4.82 6.82 3.09
CA PRO A 5 -3.74 7.51 3.79
C PRO A 5 -4.04 7.57 5.29
N LEU A 6 -3.06 7.24 6.12
CA LEU A 6 -3.20 7.23 7.56
C LEU A 6 -2.88 8.60 8.18
N GLN A 7 -3.45 8.85 9.36
CA GLN A 7 -3.33 10.12 10.09
C GLN A 7 -2.68 9.93 11.46
N GLY A 8 -2.26 11.04 12.08
CA GLY A 8 -1.65 11.05 13.41
C GLY A 8 -0.26 10.42 13.41
N LYS A 9 0.02 9.53 14.36
CA LYS A 9 1.35 8.87 14.49
C LYS A 9 1.78 8.02 13.29
N ARG A 10 0.90 7.82 12.30
CA ARG A 10 1.14 7.04 11.08
C ARG A 10 1.02 7.87 9.82
N GLU A 11 1.10 9.20 9.94
CA GLU A 11 1.20 10.07 8.77
C GLU A 11 2.35 9.61 7.85
N GLY A 12 2.13 9.69 6.53
CA GLY A 12 3.06 9.15 5.51
C GLY A 12 2.89 7.66 5.20
N GLN A 13 2.12 6.92 6.00
CA GLN A 13 1.80 5.51 5.73
C GLN A 13 0.44 5.37 5.02
N TYR A 14 0.33 4.31 4.22
CA TYR A 14 -0.90 4.01 3.49
C TYR A 14 -1.37 2.60 3.82
N ALA A 15 -2.68 2.44 3.95
CA ALA A 15 -3.32 1.15 4.15
C ALA A 15 -3.83 0.60 2.81
N LEU A 16 -3.58 -0.69 2.61
CA LEU A 16 -3.93 -1.42 1.42
C LEU A 16 -4.81 -2.60 1.77
N TYR A 17 -6.05 -2.61 1.30
CA TYR A 17 -7.01 -3.67 1.64
C TYR A 17 -6.73 -4.95 0.84
N ILE A 18 -6.41 -6.05 1.53
CA ILE A 18 -6.32 -7.39 0.95
C ILE A 18 -7.73 -7.96 0.86
N ALA A 19 -8.12 -8.55 -0.27
CA ALA A 19 -9.45 -9.16 -0.46
C ALA A 19 -10.63 -8.19 -0.17
N GLY A 20 -10.42 -6.88 -0.40
CA GLY A 20 -11.42 -5.84 -0.19
C GLY A 20 -11.59 -5.41 1.27
N ARG A 21 -12.33 -4.33 1.49
CA ARG A 21 -12.45 -3.68 2.81
C ARG A 21 -13.11 -4.56 3.89
N LYS A 22 -13.97 -5.50 3.48
CA LYS A 22 -14.73 -6.38 4.40
C LYS A 22 -13.91 -7.54 4.97
N SER A 23 -12.76 -7.87 4.39
CA SER A 23 -11.90 -8.96 4.90
C SER A 23 -11.28 -8.63 6.26
N GLY A 24 -11.18 -7.34 6.61
CA GLY A 24 -10.50 -6.86 7.82
C GLY A 24 -8.97 -6.83 7.71
N TYR A 25 -8.37 -7.42 6.67
CA TYR A 25 -6.92 -7.45 6.49
C TYR A 25 -6.43 -6.25 5.69
N ARG A 26 -5.38 -5.60 6.19
CA ARG A 26 -4.69 -4.49 5.52
C ARG A 26 -3.18 -4.64 5.58
N LEU A 27 -2.51 -4.30 4.50
CA LEU A 27 -1.07 -4.05 4.49
C LEU A 27 -0.82 -2.57 4.76
N LEU A 28 0.16 -2.30 5.59
CA LEU A 28 0.70 -0.96 5.77
C LEU A 28 1.90 -0.81 4.86
N ILE A 29 1.90 0.22 4.03
CA ILE A 29 2.98 0.50 3.09
C ILE A 29 3.51 1.91 3.33
N VAL A 30 4.82 2.06 3.12
CA VAL A 30 5.53 3.34 3.13
C VAL A 30 6.02 3.58 1.70
N PRO A 31 5.61 4.66 1.03
CA PRO A 31 6.16 5.01 -0.27
C PRO A 31 7.63 5.40 -0.14
N VAL A 32 8.43 4.96 -1.09
CA VAL A 32 9.87 5.25 -1.19
C VAL A 32 10.19 5.76 -2.58
N ASP A 33 11.26 6.53 -2.72
CA ASP A 33 11.77 6.98 -4.02
C ASP A 33 12.52 5.86 -4.77
N ALA A 34 13.05 6.20 -5.94
CA ALA A 34 13.78 5.25 -6.78
C ALA A 34 15.04 4.68 -6.10
N ASP A 35 15.61 5.42 -5.15
CA ASP A 35 16.78 5.03 -4.37
C ASP A 35 16.41 4.33 -3.06
N GLY A 36 15.11 4.13 -2.79
CA GLY A 36 14.60 3.49 -1.59
C GLY A 36 14.53 4.40 -0.36
N ASN A 37 14.74 5.72 -0.51
CA ASN A 37 14.60 6.66 0.60
C ASN A 37 13.14 7.01 0.84
N GLU A 38 12.84 7.49 2.05
CA GLU A 38 11.50 7.95 2.40
C GLU A 38 10.99 9.02 1.43
N TRP A 39 9.79 8.80 0.89
CA TRP A 39 9.15 9.72 -0.02
C TRP A 39 8.66 10.97 0.72
N LYS A 40 9.22 12.13 0.39
CA LYS A 40 8.97 13.39 1.12
C LYS A 40 7.73 14.17 0.66
N GLU A 41 7.21 13.87 -0.53
CA GLU A 41 6.01 14.54 -1.05
C GLU A 41 4.75 14.05 -0.31
N LYS A 42 3.93 15.00 0.12
CA LYS A 42 2.76 14.78 0.99
C LYS A 42 1.45 14.87 0.23
N ASP A 43 1.44 15.44 -0.97
CA ASP A 43 0.26 15.45 -1.82
C ASP A 43 -0.07 14.01 -2.26
N ARG A 44 -1.22 13.54 -1.76
CA ARG A 44 -1.72 12.19 -2.00
C ARG A 44 -1.93 11.90 -3.48
N ASN A 45 -2.38 12.88 -4.27
CA ASN A 45 -2.61 12.68 -5.69
C ASN A 45 -1.29 12.45 -6.43
N VAL A 46 -0.25 13.20 -6.05
CA VAL A 46 1.10 13.01 -6.60
C VAL A 46 1.66 11.65 -6.20
N VAL A 47 1.56 11.29 -4.92
CA VAL A 47 2.00 9.97 -4.43
C VAL A 47 1.27 8.83 -5.15
N TYR A 48 -0.05 8.94 -5.35
CA TYR A 48 -0.83 7.90 -6.00
C TYR A 48 -0.49 7.72 -7.47
N ASN A 49 -0.36 8.81 -8.22
CA ASN A 49 -0.01 8.75 -9.63
C ASN A 49 1.42 8.26 -9.88
N SER A 50 2.33 8.49 -8.92
CA SER A 50 3.74 8.09 -9.01
C SER A 50 4.05 6.70 -8.42
N THR A 51 3.11 6.06 -7.70
CA THR A 51 3.36 4.80 -7.01
C THR A 51 2.74 3.60 -7.71
N LYS A 52 3.57 2.76 -8.33
CA LYS A 52 3.16 1.43 -8.82
C LYS A 52 3.29 0.38 -7.71
N VAL A 53 2.21 -0.35 -7.44
CA VAL A 53 2.24 -1.49 -6.51
C VAL A 53 2.11 -2.78 -7.31
N ILE A 54 3.09 -3.66 -7.19
CA ILE A 54 3.07 -4.99 -7.80
C ILE A 54 2.88 -5.99 -6.65
N ILE A 55 1.75 -6.69 -6.63
CA ILE A 55 1.52 -7.82 -5.71
C ILE A 55 1.75 -9.08 -6.52
N ALA A 56 2.77 -9.85 -6.16
CA ALA A 56 2.90 -11.23 -6.59
C ALA A 56 2.29 -12.12 -5.51
N TRP A 57 1.23 -12.84 -5.85
CA TRP A 57 0.62 -13.81 -4.95
C TRP A 57 1.06 -15.20 -5.38
N GLU A 58 1.79 -15.91 -4.52
CA GLU A 58 2.01 -17.34 -4.72
C GLU A 58 0.70 -18.08 -4.47
N VAL A 59 0.24 -18.83 -5.46
CA VAL A 59 -0.85 -19.80 -5.32
C VAL A 59 -0.22 -21.19 -5.30
N SER A 60 -0.37 -21.89 -4.17
CA SER A 60 -0.09 -23.32 -4.12
C SER A 60 -1.34 -24.10 -4.54
N ASN A 61 -1.15 -25.23 -5.24
CA ASN A 61 -2.27 -26.10 -5.60
C ASN A 61 -2.91 -26.64 -4.31
N HIS A 62 -4.19 -26.35 -4.11
CA HIS A 62 -4.98 -26.93 -3.03
C HIS A 62 -5.25 -28.40 -3.38
N TYR A 63 -4.64 -29.34 -2.65
CA TYR A 63 -5.03 -30.74 -2.72
C TYR A 63 -6.18 -30.97 -1.74
N GLU A 64 -7.32 -31.40 -2.29
CA GLU A 64 -8.48 -31.93 -1.54
C GLU A 64 -8.13 -33.22 -0.80
#